data_AF-A0A3N5B5D0-F1
#
_entry.id   AF-A0A3N5B5D0-F1
#
_cell.length_a   1.000
_cell.length_b   1.000
_cell.length_c   1.000
_cell.angle_alpha   90.00
_cell.angle_beta   90.00
_cell.angle_gamma   90.00
#
_symmetry.space_group_name_H-M   'P 1'
#
loop_
_entity.id
_entity.type
_entity.pdbx_description
1 polymer ?
#
loop_
_entity_poly.entity_id
_entity_poly.type
_entity_poly.pdbx_seq_one_letter_code
_entity_poly.pdbx_strand_id
1 'polypeptide(L)'
;MGLRQFVIDAWSWLNYKPVMADVGRPGSRAFPELARTWVSPHELRRLAAYKVLASYDNNQAGQLAAASGDAGALERRELGDAANLVDTALGYLLGSEQKVAVEGAEHADDETPTPGAAEAAAVQERLRAWADKELLTFRVQQAERAAVLLGDSVMVLAWNPQKQRPTLRVYDPGFFFPQWDDEEDDFPSRVHLAWELPADDEAGLKARVRRVTYELGPIAEDGEADDGAAGVRQYPWEPGRASTVTCYLTDAEWLLDDLKNGETLDRLPLGKAAYRVRPDGTELNRTDWI
;
A
#
# COMPACT_ATOMS: atom_id res chain seq x y z
N MET A 1 -1.31 18.77 31.34
CA MET A 1 0.00 19.09 30.72
C MET A 1 0.63 17.79 30.28
N GLY A 2 0.60 17.47 28.97
CA GLY A 2 1.34 16.32 28.45
C GLY A 2 2.82 16.65 28.38
N LEU A 3 3.67 15.77 28.88
CA LEU A 3 5.13 15.90 28.79
C LEU A 3 5.54 15.95 27.31
N ARG A 4 6.46 16.86 26.97
CA ARG A 4 7.06 16.89 25.62
C ARG A 4 7.89 15.60 25.45
N GLN A 5 7.44 14.72 24.57
CA GLN A 5 8.17 13.50 24.22
C GLN A 5 9.14 13.81 23.08
N PHE A 6 10.41 13.46 23.27
CA PHE A 6 11.39 13.48 22.20
C PHE A 6 11.33 12.15 21.46
N VAL A 7 11.03 12.19 20.15
CA VAL A 7 10.82 11.00 19.31
C VAL A 7 11.94 10.95 18.28
N ILE A 8 12.62 9.80 18.21
CA ILE A 8 13.59 9.45 17.17
C ILE A 8 13.04 8.27 16.36
N ASP A 9 12.75 8.53 15.09
CA ASP A 9 12.33 7.57 14.05
C ASP A 9 12.86 7.99 12.66
N ALA A 10 12.44 7.28 11.60
CA ALA A 10 12.80 7.55 10.21
C ALA A 10 12.46 9.00 9.75
N TRP A 11 11.51 9.67 10.39
CA TRP A 11 11.07 11.03 10.03
C TRP A 11 11.58 12.10 11.00
N SER A 12 12.54 11.77 11.87
CA SER A 12 13.11 12.71 12.86
C SER A 12 13.69 13.97 12.23
N TRP A 13 14.19 13.87 11.00
CA TRP A 13 14.74 15.00 10.26
C TRP A 13 13.68 16.06 9.91
N LEU A 14 12.38 15.74 9.99
CA LEU A 14 11.27 16.69 9.87
C LEU A 14 10.86 17.34 11.20
N ASN A 15 11.46 16.97 12.34
CA ASN A 15 11.04 17.46 13.67
C ASN A 15 11.10 18.98 13.85
N TYR A 16 11.88 19.68 13.04
CA TYR A 16 11.95 21.15 13.06
C TYR A 16 10.70 21.81 12.47
N LYS A 17 9.83 21.06 11.79
CA LYS A 17 8.57 21.55 11.24
C LYS A 17 7.49 21.57 12.33
N PRO A 18 6.84 22.73 12.60
CA PRO A 18 5.80 22.82 13.64
C PRO A 18 4.66 21.80 13.49
N VAL A 19 4.26 21.50 12.25
CA VAL A 19 3.23 20.48 11.95
C VAL A 19 3.54 19.09 12.51
N MET A 20 4.82 18.74 12.63
CA MET A 20 5.24 17.44 13.16
C MET A 20 5.10 17.33 14.69
N ALA A 21 5.00 18.47 15.38
CA ALA A 21 4.85 18.51 16.84
C ALA A 21 3.38 18.45 17.31
N ASP A 22 2.43 18.82 16.44
CA ASP A 22 1.01 18.92 16.75
C ASP A 22 0.15 17.86 16.01
N VAL A 23 0.78 16.81 15.49
CA VAL A 23 0.09 15.73 14.79
C VAL A 23 -0.98 15.10 15.69
N GLY A 24 -2.22 15.02 15.19
CA GLY A 24 -3.34 14.41 15.90
C GLY A 24 -3.90 15.24 17.07
N ARG A 25 -3.40 16.45 17.34
CA ARG A 25 -4.02 17.31 18.36
C ARG A 25 -5.40 17.79 17.90
N PRO A 26 -6.45 17.66 18.74
CA PRO A 26 -7.75 18.25 18.46
C PRO A 26 -7.62 19.74 18.15
N GLY A 27 -8.10 20.17 16.98
CA GLY A 27 -8.00 21.56 16.52
C GLY A 27 -6.76 21.90 15.69
N SER A 28 -5.85 20.95 15.44
CA SER A 28 -4.81 21.11 14.41
C SER A 28 -5.46 21.30 13.04
N ARG A 29 -5.12 22.38 12.35
CA ARG A 29 -5.69 22.74 11.05
C ARG A 29 -4.90 22.20 9.86
N ALA A 30 -3.68 21.72 10.09
CA ALA A 30 -2.79 21.30 9.01
C ALA A 30 -3.30 20.02 8.33
N PHE A 31 -3.72 19.02 9.11
CA PHE A 31 -4.16 17.71 8.60
C PHE A 31 -5.39 17.19 9.37
N PRO A 32 -6.56 17.81 9.23
CA PRO A 32 -7.77 17.44 9.97
C PRO A 32 -8.19 15.98 9.76
N GLU A 33 -7.95 15.43 8.57
CA GLU A 33 -8.18 14.04 8.20
C GLU A 33 -7.30 13.04 8.94
N LEU A 34 -6.17 13.46 9.52
CA LEU A 34 -5.36 12.57 10.37
C LEU A 34 -5.94 12.46 11.79
N ALA A 35 -6.74 13.41 12.25
CA ALA A 35 -7.37 13.36 13.57
C ALA A 35 -8.60 12.42 13.62
N ARG A 36 -8.73 11.49 12.67
CA ARG A 36 -9.86 10.57 12.54
C ARG A 36 -9.72 9.39 13.50
N THR A 37 -10.87 8.84 13.89
CA THR A 37 -10.98 7.80 14.93
C THR A 37 -10.41 6.45 14.50
N TRP A 38 -10.41 6.16 13.20
CA TRP A 38 -9.99 4.87 12.64
C TRP A 38 -8.48 4.77 12.42
N VAL A 39 -7.75 5.89 12.36
CA VAL A 39 -6.29 5.89 12.20
C VAL A 39 -5.65 5.64 13.55
N SER A 40 -4.76 4.64 13.63
CA SER A 40 -4.01 4.35 14.85
C SER A 40 -3.08 5.53 15.22
N PRO A 41 -2.94 5.90 16.50
CA PRO A 41 -2.01 6.95 16.93
C PRO A 41 -0.57 6.75 16.47
N HIS A 42 -0.13 5.49 16.33
CA HIS A 42 1.21 5.12 15.87
C HIS A 42 1.46 5.51 14.40
N GLU A 43 0.41 5.56 13.59
CA GLU A 43 0.49 5.85 12.16
C GLU A 43 0.49 7.35 11.85
N LEU A 44 -0.05 8.16 12.77
CA LEU A 44 -0.28 9.58 12.54
C LEU A 44 0.98 10.32 12.11
N ARG A 45 2.11 10.00 12.75
CA ARG A 45 3.38 10.67 12.49
C ARG A 45 3.96 10.34 11.12
N ARG A 46 3.85 9.07 10.69
CA ARG A 46 4.20 8.64 9.32
C ARG A 46 3.35 9.36 8.29
N LEU A 47 2.03 9.35 8.48
CA LEU A 47 1.10 9.99 7.53
C LEU A 47 1.28 11.52 7.48
N ALA A 48 1.59 12.16 8.61
CA ALA A 48 1.93 13.58 8.65
C ALA A 48 3.23 13.86 7.89
N ALA A 49 4.26 13.01 8.03
CA ALA A 49 5.50 13.13 7.28
C ALA A 49 5.23 13.05 5.77
N TYR A 50 4.46 12.07 5.30
CA TYR A 50 4.11 11.95 3.89
C TYR A 50 3.38 13.20 3.36
N LYS A 51 2.43 13.75 4.13
CA LYS A 51 1.73 14.97 3.72
C LYS A 51 2.67 16.19 3.66
N VAL A 52 3.61 16.32 4.61
CA VAL A 52 4.63 17.36 4.56
C VAL A 52 5.45 17.25 3.27
N LEU A 53 5.95 16.06 2.96
CA LEU A 53 6.78 15.82 1.77
C LEU A 53 6.00 16.09 0.48
N ALA A 54 4.76 15.60 0.40
CA ALA A 54 3.87 15.88 -0.71
C ALA A 54 3.59 17.39 -0.87
N SER A 55 3.45 18.15 0.22
CA SER A 55 3.29 19.61 0.13
C SER A 55 4.53 20.30 -0.44
N TYR A 56 5.74 19.78 -0.19
CA TYR A 56 6.96 20.31 -0.81
C TYR A 56 7.05 19.95 -2.29
N ASP A 57 6.71 18.72 -2.66
CA ASP A 57 6.67 18.27 -4.08
C ASP A 57 5.69 19.12 -4.91
N ASN A 58 4.55 19.50 -4.32
CA ASN A 58 3.50 20.27 -5.01
C ASN A 58 3.61 21.80 -4.85
N ASN A 59 4.71 22.31 -4.27
CA ASN A 59 4.89 23.74 -3.97
C ASN A 59 3.74 24.36 -3.15
N GLN A 60 3.30 23.64 -2.12
CA GLN A 60 2.25 24.02 -1.17
C GLN A 60 2.78 24.19 0.27
N ALA A 61 4.10 24.28 0.45
CA ALA A 61 4.71 24.39 1.76
C ALA A 61 4.30 25.67 2.51
N GLY A 62 4.04 26.77 1.80
CA GLY A 62 3.53 28.03 2.35
C GLY A 62 2.10 27.90 2.86
N GLN A 63 1.24 27.16 2.16
CA GLN A 63 -0.12 26.86 2.62
C GLN A 63 -0.10 26.01 3.90
N LEU A 64 0.77 25.01 3.94
CA LEU A 64 0.97 24.16 5.10
C LEU A 64 1.47 24.97 6.32
N ALA A 65 2.44 25.86 6.12
CA ALA A 65 2.95 26.74 7.17
C ALA A 65 1.87 27.72 7.67
N ALA A 66 1.05 28.26 6.78
CA ALA A 66 -0.08 29.13 7.14
C ALA A 66 -1.14 28.38 7.96
N ALA A 67 -1.48 27.14 7.58
CA ALA A 67 -2.38 26.27 8.35
C ALA A 67 -1.84 25.98 9.77
N SER A 68 -0.52 26.10 9.95
CA SER A 68 0.18 25.89 11.23
C SER A 68 0.34 27.16 12.07
N GLY A 69 -0.21 28.29 11.61
CA GLY A 69 -0.21 29.56 12.33
C GLY A 69 0.74 30.64 11.79
N ASP A 70 1.52 30.35 10.74
CA ASP A 70 2.39 31.33 10.09
C ASP A 70 1.67 32.00 8.90
N ALA A 71 0.75 32.91 9.19
CA ALA A 71 -0.09 33.55 8.17
C ALA A 71 0.73 34.26 7.06
N GLY A 72 1.91 34.78 7.39
CA GLY A 72 2.81 35.43 6.43
C GLY A 72 3.52 34.45 5.48
N ALA A 73 3.41 33.13 5.69
CA ALA A 73 4.03 32.14 4.82
C ALA A 73 3.41 32.10 3.41
N LEU A 74 2.15 32.52 3.24
CA LEU A 74 1.50 32.62 1.93
C LEU A 74 2.13 33.67 1.03
N GLU A 75 2.75 34.69 1.61
CA GLU A 75 3.43 35.76 0.88
C GLU A 75 4.88 35.39 0.53
N ARG A 76 5.41 34.32 1.15
CA ARG A 76 6.76 33.85 0.86
C ARG A 76 6.74 33.10 -0.46
N ARG A 77 7.66 33.48 -1.34
CA ARG A 77 7.90 32.73 -2.56
C ARG A 77 8.62 31.43 -2.22
N GLU A 78 8.07 30.32 -2.70
CA GLU A 78 8.77 29.04 -2.64
C GLU A 78 9.90 29.05 -3.68
N LEU A 79 11.13 28.87 -3.20
CA LEU A 79 12.33 28.83 -4.02
C LEU A 79 12.89 27.40 -3.98
N GLY A 80 13.13 26.86 -5.17
CA GLY A 80 13.49 25.46 -5.36
C GLY A 80 12.37 24.71 -6.07
N ASP A 81 12.74 23.60 -6.70
CA ASP A 81 11.80 22.70 -7.34
C ASP A 81 12.09 21.30 -6.79
N ALA A 82 11.40 20.97 -5.70
CA ALA A 82 11.56 19.67 -5.05
C ALA A 82 11.20 18.54 -6.01
N ALA A 83 10.20 18.75 -6.87
CA ALA A 83 9.83 17.80 -7.90
C ALA A 83 11.00 17.54 -8.87
N ASN A 84 11.74 18.57 -9.30
CA ASN A 84 12.94 18.36 -10.13
C ASN A 84 14.01 17.52 -9.43
N LEU A 85 14.21 17.68 -8.12
CA LEU A 85 15.17 16.84 -7.38
C LEU A 85 14.71 15.38 -7.35
N VAL A 86 13.43 15.14 -7.07
CA VAL A 86 12.81 13.81 -7.07
C VAL A 86 12.90 13.17 -8.46
N ASP A 87 12.51 13.89 -9.51
CA ASP A 87 12.49 13.40 -10.88
C ASP A 87 13.92 13.17 -11.41
N THR A 88 14.90 13.98 -11.00
CA THR A 88 16.32 13.77 -11.34
C THR A 88 16.86 12.51 -10.66
N ALA A 89 16.60 12.33 -9.36
CA ALA A 89 17.02 11.14 -8.62
C ALA A 89 16.37 9.87 -9.20
N LEU A 90 15.09 9.94 -9.54
CA LEU A 90 14.36 8.87 -10.21
C LEU A 90 14.99 8.52 -11.57
N GLY A 91 15.34 9.53 -12.37
CA GLY A 91 16.00 9.32 -13.67
C GLY A 91 17.33 8.59 -13.55
N TYR A 92 18.14 8.93 -12.54
CA TYR A 92 19.39 8.21 -12.26
C TYR A 92 19.17 6.79 -11.73
N LEU A 93 18.15 6.58 -10.88
CA LEU A 93 17.82 5.28 -10.30
C LEU A 93 17.34 4.28 -11.36
N LEU A 94 16.41 4.70 -12.22
CA LEU A 94 15.81 3.80 -13.21
C LEU A 94 16.74 3.46 -14.37
N GLY A 95 17.73 4.31 -14.64
CA GLY A 95 18.67 4.15 -15.76
C GLY A 95 18.00 4.30 -17.13
N SER A 96 18.69 3.86 -18.17
CA SER A 96 18.19 3.96 -19.56
C SER A 96 17.29 2.81 -19.97
N GLU A 97 17.43 1.64 -19.33
CA GLU A 97 16.69 0.43 -19.72
C GLU A 97 16.45 -0.49 -18.53
N GLN A 98 15.25 -1.07 -18.47
CA GLN A 98 14.88 -2.12 -17.54
C GLN A 98 14.26 -3.27 -18.31
N LYS A 99 14.74 -4.49 -18.05
CA LYS A 99 14.27 -5.71 -18.70
C LYS A 99 14.04 -6.80 -17.67
N VAL A 100 12.97 -7.57 -17.88
CA VAL A 100 12.79 -8.83 -17.16
C VAL A 100 13.78 -9.86 -17.74
N ALA A 101 14.55 -10.47 -16.86
CA ALA A 101 15.45 -11.59 -17.16
C ALA A 101 15.04 -12.82 -16.33
N VAL A 102 15.14 -14.00 -16.94
CA VAL A 102 14.96 -15.28 -16.25
C VAL A 102 16.30 -16.00 -16.28
N GLU A 103 16.76 -16.49 -15.13
CA GLU A 103 18.02 -17.21 -15.01
C GLU A 103 18.04 -18.42 -15.97
N GLY A 104 19.13 -18.56 -16.73
CA GLY A 104 19.31 -19.62 -17.72
C GLY A 104 18.70 -19.34 -19.10
N ALA A 105 17.94 -18.26 -19.28
CA ALA A 105 17.40 -17.87 -20.59
C ALA A 105 18.49 -17.39 -21.55
N GLU A 106 19.59 -16.84 -21.02
CA GLU A 106 20.76 -16.36 -21.77
C GLU A 106 21.49 -17.47 -22.54
N HIS A 107 21.33 -18.73 -22.11
CA HIS A 107 22.00 -19.90 -22.70
C HIS A 107 21.18 -20.59 -23.81
N ALA A 108 20.01 -20.05 -24.16
CA ALA A 108 19.11 -20.69 -25.12
C ALA A 108 19.68 -20.71 -26.56
N ASP A 109 20.49 -19.70 -26.91
CA ASP A 109 21.07 -19.52 -28.25
C ASP A 109 22.53 -20.02 -28.34
N ASP A 110 23.06 -20.65 -27.29
CA ASP A 110 24.42 -21.18 -27.27
C ASP A 110 24.58 -22.37 -28.24
N GLU A 111 25.81 -22.60 -28.73
CA GLU A 111 26.12 -23.75 -29.60
C GLU A 111 25.78 -25.10 -28.94
N THR A 112 25.76 -25.15 -27.61
CA THR A 112 25.29 -26.29 -26.82
C THR A 112 24.44 -25.78 -25.66
N PRO A 113 23.10 -25.64 -25.84
CA PRO A 113 22.24 -25.07 -24.82
C PRO A 113 22.22 -25.91 -23.55
N THR A 114 22.28 -25.24 -22.39
CA THR A 114 22.08 -25.90 -21.09
C THR A 114 20.68 -26.51 -21.02
N PRO A 115 20.49 -27.71 -20.42
CA PRO A 115 19.16 -28.28 -20.23
C PRO A 115 18.21 -27.29 -19.54
N GLY A 116 17.03 -27.06 -20.11
CA GLY A 116 16.03 -26.11 -19.61
C GLY A 116 16.19 -24.66 -20.10
N ALA A 117 17.28 -24.31 -20.81
CA ALA A 117 17.50 -22.94 -21.30
C ALA A 117 16.41 -22.46 -22.27
N ALA A 118 15.93 -23.34 -23.16
CA ALA A 118 14.82 -23.01 -24.06
C ALA A 118 13.50 -22.76 -23.32
N GLU A 119 13.24 -23.48 -22.22
CA GLU A 119 12.06 -23.27 -21.38
C GLU A 119 12.17 -21.95 -20.60
N ALA A 120 13.35 -21.65 -20.04
CA ALA A 120 13.64 -20.38 -19.38
C ALA A 120 13.45 -19.19 -20.33
N ALA A 121 13.93 -19.28 -21.57
CA ALA A 121 13.73 -18.27 -22.60
C ALA A 121 12.24 -18.09 -22.96
N ALA A 122 11.47 -19.17 -23.06
CA ALA A 122 10.03 -19.09 -23.28
C ALA A 122 9.29 -18.40 -22.11
N VAL A 123 9.71 -18.68 -20.87
CA VAL A 123 9.17 -18.00 -19.68
C VAL A 123 9.52 -16.51 -19.69
N GLN A 124 10.76 -16.16 -20.03
CA GLN A 124 11.22 -14.77 -20.14
C GLN A 124 10.38 -13.98 -21.14
N GLU A 125 10.16 -14.51 -22.34
CA GLU A 125 9.35 -13.86 -23.37
C GLU A 125 7.89 -13.72 -22.92
N ARG A 126 7.33 -14.72 -22.23
CA ARG A 126 5.98 -14.61 -21.64
C ARG A 126 5.90 -13.51 -20.59
N LEU A 127 6.91 -13.38 -19.73
CA LEU A 127 6.95 -12.33 -18.70
C LEU A 127 7.13 -10.94 -19.31
N ARG A 128 7.94 -10.79 -20.37
CA ARG A 128 8.08 -9.53 -21.12
C ARG A 128 6.78 -9.13 -21.80
N ALA A 129 6.10 -10.07 -22.45
CA ALA A 129 4.79 -9.82 -23.04
C ALA A 129 3.73 -9.45 -21.98
N TRP A 130 3.82 -10.00 -20.76
CA TRP A 130 3.00 -9.58 -19.64
C TRP A 130 3.36 -8.16 -19.16
N ALA A 131 4.65 -7.87 -19.02
CA ALA A 131 5.17 -6.58 -18.60
C ALA A 131 4.69 -5.45 -19.53
N ASP A 132 4.68 -5.68 -20.84
CA ASP A 132 4.14 -4.74 -21.82
C ASP A 132 2.64 -4.51 -21.63
N LYS A 133 1.86 -5.59 -21.44
CA LYS A 133 0.40 -5.51 -21.25
C LYS A 133 -0.01 -4.80 -19.96
N GLU A 134 0.79 -4.93 -18.90
CA GLU A 134 0.55 -4.28 -17.60
C GLU A 134 1.32 -2.97 -17.44
N LEU A 135 2.02 -2.52 -18.48
CA LEU A 135 2.80 -1.28 -18.48
C LEU A 135 3.80 -1.23 -17.31
N LEU A 136 4.51 -2.34 -17.09
CA LEU A 136 5.35 -2.57 -15.91
C LEU A 136 6.32 -1.41 -15.67
N THR A 137 7.02 -0.92 -16.69
CA THR A 137 7.96 0.20 -16.56
C THR A 137 7.29 1.45 -16.00
N PHE A 138 6.09 1.80 -16.46
CA PHE A 138 5.36 2.94 -15.92
C PHE A 138 4.89 2.72 -14.47
N ARG A 139 4.52 1.48 -14.12
CA ARG A 139 4.16 1.12 -12.74
C ARG A 139 5.37 1.21 -11.81
N VAL A 140 6.51 0.67 -12.22
CA VAL A 140 7.76 0.77 -11.46
C VAL A 140 8.17 2.23 -11.32
N GLN A 141 8.15 3.02 -12.40
CA GLN A 141 8.43 4.46 -12.34
C GLN A 141 7.51 5.19 -11.34
N GLN A 142 6.21 4.86 -11.34
CA GLN A 142 5.25 5.44 -10.40
C GLN A 142 5.57 5.06 -8.95
N ALA A 143 5.89 3.79 -8.68
CA ALA A 143 6.25 3.31 -7.35
C ALA A 143 7.57 3.92 -6.86
N GLU A 144 8.61 3.90 -7.70
CA GLU A 144 9.93 4.45 -7.38
C GLU A 144 9.87 5.96 -7.17
N ARG A 145 9.03 6.70 -7.91
CA ARG A 145 8.83 8.13 -7.63
C ARG A 145 8.29 8.34 -6.22
N ALA A 146 7.33 7.52 -5.79
CA ALA A 146 6.81 7.58 -4.42
C ALA A 146 7.89 7.20 -3.39
N ALA A 147 8.70 6.18 -3.68
CA ALA A 147 9.81 5.76 -2.81
C ALA A 147 10.86 6.88 -2.64
N VAL A 148 11.25 7.55 -3.72
CA VAL A 148 12.21 8.68 -3.67
C VAL A 148 11.64 9.86 -2.89
N LEU A 149 10.34 10.17 -3.07
CA LEU A 149 9.70 11.31 -2.41
C LEU A 149 9.38 11.05 -0.93
N LEU A 150 8.76 9.91 -0.63
CA LEU A 150 8.14 9.61 0.66
C LEU A 150 9.00 8.67 1.53
N GLY A 151 9.99 8.01 0.93
CA GLY A 151 10.77 6.94 1.54
C GLY A 151 10.17 5.54 1.37
N ASP A 152 8.93 5.45 0.86
CA ASP A 152 8.17 4.20 0.77
C ASP A 152 7.36 4.12 -0.54
N SER A 153 7.06 2.89 -0.97
CA SER A 153 6.12 2.64 -2.08
C SER A 153 5.38 1.33 -1.88
N VAL A 154 4.19 1.21 -2.48
CA VAL A 154 3.35 0.02 -2.34
C VAL A 154 2.90 -0.48 -3.70
N MET A 155 3.31 -1.70 -4.02
CA MET A 155 2.91 -2.41 -5.21
C MET A 155 2.11 -3.65 -4.84
N VAL A 156 0.95 -3.82 -5.46
CA VAL A 156 0.08 -4.99 -5.27
C VAL A 156 0.02 -5.76 -6.57
N LEU A 157 0.51 -7.00 -6.53
CA LEU A 157 0.38 -7.97 -7.60
C LEU A 157 -0.80 -8.88 -7.30
N ALA A 158 -1.83 -8.82 -8.14
CA ALA A 158 -3.11 -9.49 -7.92
C ALA A 158 -3.59 -10.21 -9.16
N TRP A 159 -4.06 -11.46 -9.05
CA TRP A 159 -4.76 -12.12 -10.15
C TRP A 159 -6.05 -11.37 -10.51
N ASN A 160 -6.25 -11.11 -11.80
CA ASN A 160 -7.49 -10.51 -12.29
C ASN A 160 -8.27 -11.54 -13.12
N PRO A 161 -9.44 -12.00 -12.64
CA PRO A 161 -10.20 -13.04 -13.33
C PRO A 161 -10.78 -12.58 -14.68
N GLN A 162 -11.06 -11.29 -14.86
CA GLN A 162 -11.55 -10.78 -16.15
C GLN A 162 -10.45 -10.72 -17.21
N LYS A 163 -9.24 -10.31 -16.79
CA LYS A 163 -8.08 -10.21 -17.69
C LYS A 163 -7.33 -11.54 -17.86
N GLN A 164 -7.65 -12.54 -17.04
CA GLN A 164 -6.98 -13.86 -16.99
C GLN A 164 -5.46 -13.73 -16.88
N ARG A 165 -5.00 -12.79 -16.05
CA ARG A 165 -3.57 -12.53 -15.79
C ARG A 165 -3.35 -11.77 -14.49
N PRO A 166 -2.14 -11.81 -13.90
CA PRO A 166 -1.77 -10.94 -12.82
C PRO A 166 -1.79 -9.48 -13.27
N THR A 167 -2.27 -8.59 -12.41
CA THR A 167 -2.26 -7.14 -12.60
C THR A 167 -1.43 -6.50 -11.51
N LEU A 168 -0.66 -5.48 -11.87
CA LEU A 168 0.15 -4.71 -10.94
C LEU A 168 -0.52 -3.36 -10.69
N ARG A 169 -0.76 -3.02 -9.43
CA ARG A 169 -1.29 -1.73 -9.01
C ARG A 169 -0.33 -1.06 -8.05
N VAL A 170 -0.14 0.24 -8.23
CA VAL A 170 0.62 1.08 -7.30
C VAL A 170 -0.39 1.84 -6.44
N TYR A 171 -0.23 1.76 -5.13
CA TYR A 171 -1.02 2.53 -4.16
C TYR A 171 -0.13 3.60 -3.52
N ASP A 172 -0.77 4.66 -3.05
CA ASP A 172 -0.11 5.62 -2.16
C ASP A 172 0.30 4.88 -0.87
N PRO A 173 1.57 4.98 -0.42
CA PRO A 173 2.03 4.30 0.79
C PRO A 173 1.32 4.77 2.06
N GLY A 174 0.71 5.96 2.05
CA GLY A 174 -0.16 6.45 3.12
C GLY A 174 -1.45 5.64 3.29
N PHE A 175 -1.79 4.77 2.33
CA PHE A 175 -2.92 3.85 2.46
C PHE A 175 -2.51 2.48 2.99
N PHE A 176 -1.23 2.18 3.15
CA PHE A 176 -0.75 0.87 3.58
C PHE A 176 -0.47 0.82 5.08
N PHE A 177 -1.07 -0.16 5.75
CA PHE A 177 -1.02 -0.35 7.19
C PHE A 177 -0.70 -1.82 7.49
N PRO A 178 0.58 -2.16 7.72
CA PRO A 178 0.98 -3.52 8.09
C PRO A 178 0.65 -3.81 9.55
N GLN A 179 0.18 -5.02 9.84
CA GLN A 179 0.06 -5.53 11.20
C GLN A 179 1.24 -6.44 11.49
N TRP A 180 2.15 -5.97 12.33
CA TRP A 180 3.27 -6.75 12.84
C TRP A 180 2.83 -7.53 14.08
N ASP A 181 3.16 -8.81 14.13
CA ASP A 181 3.13 -9.62 15.33
C ASP A 181 4.43 -9.42 16.13
N ASP A 182 4.46 -9.96 17.35
CA ASP A 182 5.66 -9.92 18.22
C ASP A 182 6.73 -10.94 17.77
N GLU A 183 6.43 -11.75 16.76
CA GLU A 183 7.37 -12.70 16.16
C GLU A 183 8.30 -11.95 15.17
N GLU A 184 9.59 -12.30 15.18
CA GLU A 184 10.61 -11.64 14.34
C GLU A 184 10.52 -12.10 12.87
N ASP A 185 9.34 -12.03 12.27
CA ASP A 185 9.17 -12.30 10.85
C ASP A 185 9.54 -11.06 10.02
N ASP A 186 10.25 -11.30 8.90
CA ASP A 186 10.64 -10.25 7.95
C ASP A 186 9.42 -9.60 7.25
N PHE A 187 8.25 -10.26 7.28
CA PHE A 187 7.03 -9.84 6.59
C PHE A 187 5.78 -10.01 7.47
N PRO A 188 4.85 -9.04 7.45
CA PRO A 188 3.64 -9.12 8.26
C PRO A 188 2.67 -10.18 7.71
N SER A 189 2.10 -10.97 8.62
CA SER A 189 1.06 -11.95 8.30
C SER A 189 -0.27 -11.32 7.85
N ARG A 190 -0.52 -10.06 8.23
CA ARG A 190 -1.70 -9.31 7.83
C ARG A 190 -1.35 -7.87 7.43
N VAL A 191 -1.92 -7.42 6.31
CA VAL A 191 -1.79 -6.04 5.84
C VAL A 191 -3.14 -5.46 5.45
N HIS A 192 -3.31 -4.16 5.71
CA HIS A 192 -4.49 -3.40 5.34
C HIS A 192 -4.13 -2.30 4.34
N LEU A 193 -4.90 -2.18 3.26
CA LEU A 193 -4.98 -0.97 2.46
C LEU A 193 -6.25 -0.23 2.83
N ALA A 194 -6.15 1.02 3.27
CA ALA A 194 -7.31 1.77 3.73
C ALA A 194 -7.30 3.24 3.32
N TRP A 195 -8.47 3.74 2.95
CA TRP A 195 -8.67 5.14 2.57
C TRP A 195 -10.12 5.58 2.79
N GLU A 196 -10.32 6.88 2.94
CA GLU A 196 -11.66 7.48 2.98
C GLU A 196 -12.21 7.63 1.56
N LEU A 197 -13.50 7.33 1.41
CA LEU A 197 -14.30 7.71 0.26
C LEU A 197 -15.18 8.87 0.72
N PRO A 198 -15.06 10.05 0.10
CA PRO A 198 -15.84 11.22 0.50
C PRO A 198 -17.34 10.98 0.30
N ALA A 199 -18.15 11.79 0.99
CA ALA A 199 -19.58 11.83 0.71
C ALA A 199 -19.82 12.32 -0.73
N ASP A 200 -20.85 11.77 -1.35
CA ASP A 200 -21.36 12.18 -2.65
C ASP A 200 -22.86 12.45 -2.48
N ASP A 201 -23.19 13.72 -2.28
CA ASP A 201 -24.57 14.16 -2.02
C ASP A 201 -25.48 13.94 -3.24
N GLU A 202 -24.93 13.98 -4.47
CA GLU A 202 -25.69 13.73 -5.69
C GLU A 202 -26.08 12.26 -5.81
N ALA A 203 -25.17 11.35 -5.45
CA ALA A 203 -25.44 9.92 -5.39
C ALA A 203 -26.11 9.47 -4.08
N GLY A 204 -26.29 10.37 -3.11
CA GLY A 204 -26.82 10.07 -1.78
C GLY A 204 -25.89 9.17 -0.94
N LEU A 205 -24.59 9.16 -1.24
CA LEU A 205 -23.59 8.34 -0.55
C LEU A 205 -22.97 9.13 0.59
N LYS A 206 -22.99 8.54 1.79
CA LYS A 206 -22.27 9.07 2.95
C LYS A 206 -20.78 8.77 2.86
N ALA A 207 -20.00 9.60 3.56
CA ALA A 207 -18.57 9.36 3.71
C ALA A 207 -18.30 8.03 4.43
N ARG A 208 -17.34 7.27 3.91
CA ARG A 208 -17.07 5.89 4.33
C ARG A 208 -15.57 5.60 4.32
N VAL A 209 -15.13 4.68 5.15
CA VAL A 209 -13.77 4.12 5.09
C VAL A 209 -13.85 2.82 4.32
N ARG A 210 -12.98 2.65 3.34
CA ARG A 210 -12.75 1.37 2.69
C ARG A 210 -11.48 0.75 3.23
N ARG A 211 -11.51 -0.55 3.55
CA ARG A 211 -10.35 -1.35 3.94
C ARG A 211 -10.31 -2.63 3.11
N VAL A 212 -9.18 -2.85 2.47
CA VAL A 212 -8.81 -4.11 1.82
C VAL A 212 -7.78 -4.81 2.70
N THR A 213 -8.10 -5.98 3.22
CA THR A 213 -7.20 -6.79 4.03
C THR A 213 -6.66 -7.95 3.21
N TYR A 214 -5.36 -8.14 3.26
CA TYR A 214 -4.69 -9.38 2.86
C TYR A 214 -4.17 -10.04 4.13
N GLU A 215 -4.51 -11.30 4.33
CA GLU A 215 -4.17 -12.04 5.56
C GLU A 215 -3.71 -13.45 5.21
N LEU A 216 -2.54 -13.84 5.70
CA LEU A 216 -2.12 -15.24 5.68
C LEU A 216 -2.85 -16.00 6.79
N GLY A 217 -3.45 -17.13 6.43
CA GLY A 217 -4.16 -17.98 7.38
C GLY A 217 -4.23 -19.43 6.93
N PRO A 218 -4.61 -20.35 7.84
CA PRO A 218 -4.71 -21.76 7.52
C PRO A 218 -5.75 -22.00 6.41
N ILE A 219 -5.46 -22.94 5.50
CA ILE A 219 -6.40 -23.36 4.46
C ILE A 219 -7.55 -24.11 5.14
N ALA A 220 -8.80 -23.69 4.91
CA ALA A 220 -9.97 -24.42 5.37
C ALA A 220 -10.23 -25.62 4.46
N GLU A 221 -10.47 -26.81 5.02
CA GLU A 221 -11.08 -27.91 4.27
C GLU A 221 -12.59 -27.65 4.13
N ASP A 222 -13.08 -27.60 2.88
CA ASP A 222 -14.50 -27.64 2.49
C ASP A 222 -15.50 -26.81 3.34
N GLY A 223 -15.26 -25.50 3.43
CA GLY A 223 -16.33 -24.52 3.65
C GLY A 223 -16.85 -24.33 5.08
N GLU A 224 -16.40 -25.11 6.05
CA GLU A 224 -16.65 -24.84 7.48
C GLU A 224 -15.32 -24.96 8.23
N ALA A 225 -14.86 -23.84 8.80
CA ALA A 225 -13.73 -23.84 9.72
C ALA A 225 -14.18 -24.46 11.04
N ASP A 226 -14.30 -25.78 11.09
CA ASP A 226 -14.47 -26.55 12.32
C ASP A 226 -13.15 -27.26 12.66
N ASP A 227 -12.80 -27.15 13.94
CA ASP A 227 -11.58 -27.58 14.62
C ASP A 227 -10.58 -28.51 13.87
N GLY A 228 -9.47 -27.91 13.42
CA GLY A 228 -8.14 -28.53 13.58
C GLY A 228 -7.49 -29.24 12.39
N ALA A 229 -8.16 -29.39 11.25
CA ALA A 229 -7.52 -29.92 10.02
C ALA A 229 -7.23 -28.77 9.04
N ALA A 230 -5.99 -28.28 9.01
CA ALA A 230 -5.56 -27.34 7.97
C ALA A 230 -5.46 -28.11 6.64
N GLY A 231 -6.24 -27.69 5.65
CA GLY A 231 -6.15 -28.21 4.30
C GLY A 231 -4.74 -28.04 3.74
N VAL A 232 -4.34 -28.94 2.85
CA VAL A 232 -2.99 -28.93 2.26
C VAL A 232 -3.10 -28.64 0.77
N ARG A 233 -2.36 -27.63 0.30
CA ARG A 233 -2.30 -27.24 -1.12
C ARG A 233 -0.86 -27.20 -1.59
N GLN A 234 -0.61 -27.71 -2.80
CA GLN A 234 0.67 -27.54 -3.46
C GLN A 234 0.60 -26.37 -4.43
N TYR A 235 1.54 -25.44 -4.32
CA TYR A 235 1.59 -24.27 -5.19
C TYR A 235 2.44 -24.53 -6.44
N PRO A 236 2.06 -23.96 -7.61
CA PRO A 236 2.83 -24.16 -8.85
C PRO A 236 4.28 -23.64 -8.77
N TRP A 237 4.55 -22.64 -7.92
CA TRP A 237 5.88 -22.04 -7.75
C TRP A 237 6.76 -22.76 -6.73
N GLU A 238 6.22 -23.72 -5.97
CA GLU A 238 7.01 -24.55 -5.06
C GLU A 238 6.58 -26.03 -5.16
N PRO A 239 6.89 -26.69 -6.29
CA PRO A 239 6.54 -28.09 -6.48
C PRO A 239 7.17 -29.00 -5.42
N GLY A 240 6.41 -29.94 -4.89
CA GLY A 240 6.87 -30.90 -3.88
C GLY A 240 6.80 -30.40 -2.44
N ARG A 241 6.48 -29.11 -2.21
CA ARG A 241 6.17 -28.59 -0.88
C ARG A 241 4.69 -28.30 -0.74
N ALA A 242 4.07 -29.04 0.17
CA ALA A 242 2.70 -28.81 0.60
C ALA A 242 2.67 -27.58 1.53
N SER A 243 1.75 -26.64 1.28
CA SER A 243 1.47 -25.51 2.16
C SER A 243 0.15 -25.73 2.89
N THR A 244 0.12 -25.38 4.17
CA THR A 244 -1.09 -25.33 5.01
C THR A 244 -1.68 -23.92 5.11
N VAL A 245 -1.06 -22.94 4.44
CA VAL A 245 -1.41 -21.52 4.52
C VAL A 245 -1.81 -20.99 3.14
N THR A 246 -2.85 -20.15 3.13
CA THR A 246 -3.27 -19.35 1.97
C THR A 246 -3.39 -17.88 2.34
N CYS A 247 -3.46 -17.02 1.32
CA CYS A 247 -3.80 -15.61 1.49
C CYS A 247 -5.32 -15.45 1.35
N TYR A 248 -5.95 -14.85 2.34
CA TYR A 248 -7.33 -14.44 2.34
C TYR A 248 -7.45 -12.95 2.01
N LEU A 249 -8.42 -12.62 1.18
CA LEU A 249 -8.80 -11.24 0.88
C LEU A 249 -10.12 -10.89 1.56
N THR A 250 -10.14 -9.73 2.21
CA THR A 250 -11.39 -9.07 2.61
C THR A 250 -11.42 -7.66 2.03
N ASP A 251 -12.52 -7.26 1.37
CA ASP A 251 -12.71 -5.89 0.87
C ASP A 251 -14.05 -5.36 1.38
N ALA A 252 -13.98 -4.42 2.32
CA ALA A 252 -15.13 -3.97 3.07
C ALA A 252 -15.14 -2.44 3.25
N GLU A 253 -16.33 -1.91 3.46
CA GLU A 253 -16.61 -0.49 3.66
C GLU A 253 -17.41 -0.26 4.96
N TRP A 254 -17.10 0.82 5.67
CA TRP A 254 -17.79 1.24 6.90
C TRP A 254 -18.20 2.70 6.78
N LEU A 255 -19.41 3.05 7.21
CA LEU A 255 -19.82 4.44 7.31
C LEU A 255 -18.99 5.15 8.39
N LEU A 256 -18.46 6.33 8.09
CA LEU A 256 -17.68 7.10 9.06
C LEU A 256 -18.52 7.48 10.30
N ASP A 257 -19.82 7.75 10.10
CA ASP A 257 -20.77 8.06 11.18
C ASP A 257 -20.94 6.93 12.20
N ASP A 258 -20.67 5.68 11.78
CA ASP A 258 -20.85 4.50 12.62
C ASP A 258 -19.62 4.16 13.47
N LEU A 259 -18.48 4.82 13.19
CA LEU A 259 -17.21 4.55 13.85
C LEU A 259 -17.09 5.35 15.15
N LYS A 260 -16.80 4.65 16.24
CA LYS A 260 -16.62 5.26 17.58
C LYS A 260 -15.14 5.47 17.91
N ASN A 261 -14.87 6.34 18.88
CA ASN A 261 -13.53 6.51 19.44
C ASN A 261 -12.99 5.16 19.95
N GLY A 262 -11.81 4.76 19.47
CA GLY A 262 -11.16 3.49 19.83
C GLY A 262 -11.38 2.35 18.84
N GLU A 263 -12.29 2.50 17.87
CA GLU A 263 -12.40 1.58 16.73
C GLU A 263 -11.32 1.94 15.70
N THR A 264 -10.13 1.40 15.89
CA THR A 264 -9.00 1.56 14.96
C THR A 264 -9.13 0.66 13.74
N LEU A 265 -8.31 0.90 12.73
CA LEU A 265 -8.31 0.15 11.47
C LEU A 265 -8.31 -1.37 11.66
N ASP A 266 -7.56 -1.89 12.62
CA ASP A 266 -7.45 -3.34 12.90
C ASP A 266 -8.68 -3.89 13.63
N ARG A 267 -9.45 -3.02 14.29
CA ARG A 267 -10.59 -3.35 15.16
C ARG A 267 -11.91 -2.76 14.68
N LEU A 268 -12.02 -2.49 13.37
CA LEU A 268 -13.27 -2.03 12.77
C LEU A 268 -14.40 -3.06 13.00
N PRO A 269 -15.61 -2.62 13.35
CA PRO A 269 -16.71 -3.52 13.69
C PRO A 269 -17.20 -4.28 12.45
N LEU A 270 -16.85 -5.57 12.35
CA LEU A 270 -17.22 -6.41 11.19
C LEU A 270 -18.74 -6.53 11.00
N GLY A 271 -19.53 -6.50 12.08
CA GLY A 271 -21.00 -6.53 11.98
C GLY A 271 -21.63 -5.28 11.34
N LYS A 272 -20.85 -4.22 11.10
CA LYS A 272 -21.27 -3.02 10.35
C LYS A 272 -20.61 -2.90 8.97
N ALA A 273 -19.80 -3.88 8.60
CA ALA A 273 -19.09 -3.87 7.32
C ALA A 273 -20.07 -4.15 6.17
N ALA A 274 -19.96 -3.36 5.12
CA ALA A 274 -20.52 -3.69 3.82
C ALA A 274 -19.42 -4.29 2.94
N TYR A 275 -19.52 -5.58 2.64
CA TYR A 275 -18.52 -6.29 1.83
C TYR A 275 -18.75 -6.03 0.34
N ARG A 276 -17.65 -5.84 -0.40
CA ARG A 276 -17.72 -5.71 -1.85
C ARG A 276 -17.95 -7.05 -2.50
N VAL A 277 -18.75 -7.03 -3.55
CA VAL A 277 -19.03 -8.20 -4.38
C VAL A 277 -18.28 -8.06 -5.69
N ARG A 278 -17.52 -9.10 -6.06
CA ARG A 278 -16.84 -9.17 -7.37
C ARG A 278 -17.87 -9.24 -8.50
N PRO A 279 -17.48 -8.92 -9.74
CA PRO A 279 -18.38 -9.07 -10.90
C PRO A 279 -18.91 -10.49 -11.12
N ASP A 280 -18.26 -11.50 -10.56
CA ASP A 280 -18.69 -12.91 -10.57
C ASP A 280 -19.72 -13.24 -9.48
N GLY A 281 -20.11 -12.28 -8.64
CA GLY A 281 -21.07 -12.46 -7.54
C GLY A 281 -20.44 -12.89 -6.21
N THR A 282 -19.12 -13.09 -6.15
CA THR A 282 -18.43 -13.50 -4.92
C THR A 282 -18.29 -12.33 -3.96
N GLU A 283 -18.83 -12.46 -2.75
CA GLU A 283 -18.61 -11.52 -1.67
C GLU A 283 -17.17 -11.63 -1.15
N LEU A 284 -16.47 -10.50 -1.06
CA LEU A 284 -15.08 -10.41 -0.61
C LEU A 284 -14.97 -10.36 0.91
N ASN A 285 -15.41 -11.44 1.56
CA ASN A 285 -15.32 -11.63 3.00
C ASN A 285 -14.44 -12.84 3.31
N ARG A 286 -13.17 -12.58 3.66
CA ARG A 286 -12.15 -13.61 3.89
C ARG A 286 -12.16 -14.69 2.79
N THR A 287 -12.22 -14.25 1.55
CA THR A 287 -12.21 -15.15 0.38
C THR A 287 -10.80 -15.65 0.14
N ASP A 288 -10.64 -16.95 -0.09
CA ASP A 288 -9.36 -17.51 -0.56
C ASP A 288 -8.98 -16.79 -1.86
N TRP A 289 -7.76 -16.25 -1.90
CA TRP A 289 -7.34 -15.31 -2.94
C TRP A 289 -6.97 -16.01 -4.26
N ILE A 290 -6.80 -17.33 -4.24
CA ILE A 290 -6.40 -18.17 -5.38
C ILE A 290 -7.59 -18.56 -6.24
#